data_AF-A0A2K6SRV1-F1
#
_entry.id   AF-A0A2K6SRV1-F1
#
_cell.length_a   1.000
_cell.length_b   1.000
_cell.length_c   1.000
_cell.angle_alpha   90.00
_cell.angle_beta   90.00
_cell.angle_gamma   90.00
#
_symmetry.space_group_name_H-M   'P 1'
#
loop_
_entity.id
_entity.type
_entity.pdbx_description
1 polymer ?
#
loop_
_entity_poly.entity_id
_entity_poly.type
_entity_poly.pdbx_seq_one_letter_code
_entity_poly.pdbx_strand_id
1 'polypeptide(L)'
;MQLPFARLSEHATAPTGYDLYSAYDYTIPPMEKALVKTDIQIALPSGCYGRVAPRSGLAEKHFIDVGAGVIDEDYRGNVGVALIFVYCVGLKIICCQ
;
A
#
# COMPACT_ATOMS: atom_id res chain seq x y z
N MET A 1 -10.85 0.59 13.55
CA MET A 1 -10.20 1.90 13.79
C MET A 1 -10.54 2.78 12.59
N GLN A 2 -11.28 3.87 12.78
CA GLN A 2 -11.71 4.75 11.69
C GLN A 2 -10.69 5.88 11.59
N LEU A 3 -10.09 6.09 10.42
CA LEU A 3 -9.11 7.17 10.22
C LEU A 3 -9.80 8.52 10.49
N PRO A 4 -9.18 9.45 11.24
CA PRO A 4 -9.70 10.80 11.37
C PRO A 4 -9.58 11.49 10.01
N PHE A 5 -10.70 11.96 9.45
CA PHE A 5 -10.72 12.71 8.20
C PHE A 5 -11.69 13.89 8.29
N ALA A 6 -11.38 14.96 7.55
CA ALA A 6 -12.28 16.10 7.39
C ALA A 6 -12.90 16.06 5.99
N ARG A 7 -14.21 16.31 5.91
CA ARG A 7 -14.88 16.54 4.63
C ARG A 7 -14.71 18.00 4.25
N LEU A 8 -14.17 18.26 3.06
CA LEU A 8 -14.01 19.62 2.53
C LEU A 8 -15.27 20.10 1.78
N SER A 9 -16.17 19.19 1.40
CA SER A 9 -17.47 19.50 0.79
C SER A 9 -18.50 18.43 1.13
N GLU A 10 -19.78 18.75 0.92
CA GLU A 10 -20.92 17.84 1.09
C GLU A 10 -20.93 16.67 0.09
N HIS A 11 -20.22 16.79 -1.03
CA HIS A 11 -20.08 15.74 -2.03
C HIS A 11 -18.99 14.71 -1.68
N ALA A 12 -18.16 14.97 -0.65
CA ALA A 12 -17.06 14.09 -0.29
C ALA A 12 -17.54 12.84 0.47
N THR A 13 -17.14 11.66 -0.02
CA THR A 13 -17.39 10.38 0.65
C THR A 13 -16.25 10.01 1.60
N ALA A 14 -16.54 9.13 2.57
CA ALA A 14 -15.52 8.64 3.48
C ALA A 14 -14.48 7.78 2.73
N PRO A 15 -13.20 7.83 3.11
CA PRO A 15 -12.19 6.95 2.54
C PRO A 15 -12.52 5.49 2.88
N THR A 16 -12.32 4.60 1.91
CA THR A 16 -12.67 3.17 2.00
C THR A 16 -11.45 2.26 2.14
N GLY A 17 -10.23 2.81 2.10
CA GLY A 17 -8.97 2.08 2.20
C GLY A 17 -8.40 2.05 3.61
N TYR A 18 -7.60 1.02 3.88
CA TYR A 18 -6.77 0.90 5.08
C TYR A 18 -5.30 1.12 4.68
N ASP A 19 -4.57 1.89 5.48
CA ASP A 19 -3.14 2.06 5.29
C ASP A 19 -2.40 0.77 5.69
N LEU A 20 -1.48 0.33 4.82
CA LEU A 20 -0.56 -0.77 5.09
C LEU A 20 0.81 -0.20 5.45
N TYR A 21 1.41 -0.75 6.50
CA TYR A 21 2.74 -0.36 6.98
C TYR A 21 3.73 -1.47 6.66
N SER A 22 4.96 -1.09 6.30
CA SER A 22 6.05 -2.06 6.14
C SER A 22 6.44 -2.61 7.50
N ALA A 23 6.62 -3.92 7.62
CA ALA A 23 7.12 -4.54 8.85
C ALA A 23 8.64 -4.40 9.03
N TYR A 24 9.35 -4.03 7.95
CA TYR A 24 10.80 -3.91 7.92
C TYR A 24 11.20 -2.64 7.16
N ASP A 25 12.44 -2.22 7.35
CA ASP A 25 13.05 -1.17 6.55
C ASP A 25 13.43 -1.69 5.16
N TYR A 26 13.11 -0.91 4.13
CA TYR A 26 13.47 -1.22 2.74
C TYR A 26 14.18 -0.05 2.11
N THR A 27 15.17 -0.34 1.26
CA THR A 27 15.69 0.64 0.30
C THR A 27 15.48 0.07 -1.09
N ILE A 28 14.67 0.77 -1.89
CA ILE A 28 14.36 0.39 -3.26
C ILE A 28 15.21 1.29 -4.16
N PRO A 29 16.16 0.71 -4.92
CA PRO A 29 16.94 1.48 -5.86
C PRO A 29 16.06 2.09 -6.96
N PRO A 30 16.60 3.09 -7.67
CA PRO A 30 15.92 3.65 -8.82
C PRO A 30 15.66 2.60 -9.91
N MET A 31 14.50 2.67 -10.57
CA MET A 31 14.09 1.74 -11.65
C MET A 31 13.97 0.26 -11.23
N GLU A 32 13.91 -0.01 -9.92
CA GLU A 32 13.77 -1.36 -9.36
C GLU A 32 12.39 -1.58 -8.73
N LYS A 33 12.12 -2.85 -8.39
CA LYS A 33 10.92 -3.25 -7.64
C LYS A 33 11.30 -4.04 -6.39
N ALA A 34 10.48 -3.92 -5.36
CA ALA A 34 10.64 -4.72 -4.15
C ALA A 34 9.28 -5.21 -3.61
N LEU A 35 9.27 -6.41 -3.04
CA LEU A 35 8.13 -6.93 -2.30
C LEU A 35 8.28 -6.53 -0.83
N VAL A 36 7.54 -5.49 -0.41
CA VAL A 36 7.53 -5.00 0.96
C VAL A 36 6.56 -5.83 1.79
N LYS A 37 7.10 -6.60 2.74
CA LYS A 37 6.30 -7.41 3.66
C LYS A 37 5.65 -6.54 4.73
N THR A 38 4.39 -6.83 5.04
CA THR A 38 3.62 -6.17 6.10
C THR A 38 3.54 -7.00 7.38
N ASP A 39 3.83 -8.30 7.30
CA ASP A 39 3.61 -9.29 8.37
C ASP A 39 2.14 -9.36 8.85
N ILE A 40 1.23 -8.90 8.00
CA ILE A 40 -0.22 -8.99 8.20
C ILE A 40 -0.75 -10.12 7.34
N GLN A 41 -1.60 -10.94 7.93
CA GLN A 41 -2.48 -11.86 7.21
C GLN A 41 -3.91 -11.31 7.27
N ILE A 42 -4.65 -11.42 6.18
CA ILE A 42 -6.04 -10.98 6.12
C ILE A 42 -6.94 -12.14 5.68
N ALA A 43 -8.16 -12.17 6.22
CA ALA A 43 -9.24 -13.01 5.72
C ALA A 43 -10.30 -12.07 5.13
N LEU A 44 -10.50 -12.16 3.82
CA LEU A 44 -11.48 -11.35 3.11
C LEU A 44 -12.86 -12.01 3.18
N PRO A 45 -13.95 -11.20 3.15
CA PRO A 45 -15.29 -11.75 3.03
C PRO A 45 -15.47 -12.44 1.67
N SER A 46 -16.28 -13.50 1.62
CA SER A 46 -16.51 -14.27 0.40
C SER A 46 -17.10 -13.39 -0.71
N GLY A 47 -16.61 -13.59 -1.94
CA GLY A 47 -17.03 -12.84 -3.12
C GLY A 47 -16.37 -11.46 -3.25
N CYS A 48 -15.36 -11.15 -2.42
CA CYS A 48 -14.56 -9.93 -2.49
C CYS A 48 -13.09 -10.25 -2.69
N TYR A 49 -12.36 -9.35 -3.35
CA TYR A 49 -10.90 -9.37 -3.38
C TYR A 49 -10.35 -8.13 -2.69
N GLY A 50 -9.16 -8.26 -2.11
CA GLY A 50 -8.42 -7.14 -1.55
C GLY A 50 -7.66 -6.44 -2.66
N ARG A 51 -7.75 -5.12 -2.73
CA ARG A 51 -6.94 -4.32 -3.66
C ARG A 51 -5.88 -3.53 -2.90
N VAL A 52 -4.61 -3.84 -3.12
CA VAL A 52 -3.49 -2.98 -2.71
C VAL A 52 -3.36 -1.88 -3.76
N ALA A 53 -3.42 -0.63 -3.32
CA ALA A 53 -3.44 0.53 -4.19
C ALA A 53 -2.33 1.52 -3.79
N PRO A 54 -1.81 2.31 -4.74
CA PRO A 54 -0.80 3.32 -4.43
C PRO A 54 -1.39 4.42 -3.55
N ARG A 55 -0.58 4.90 -2.59
CA ARG A 55 -0.90 6.08 -1.80
C ARG A 55 -0.62 7.32 -2.65
N SER A 56 -1.62 8.15 -2.90
CA SER A 56 -1.52 9.29 -3.83
C SER A 56 -0.32 10.20 -3.57
N GLY A 57 -0.03 10.52 -2.31
CA GLY A 57 1.14 11.34 -1.96
C GLY A 57 2.49 10.69 -2.26
N LEU A 58 2.59 9.35 -2.21
CA LEU A 58 3.81 8.63 -2.59
C LEU A 58 3.95 8.56 -4.11
N ALA A 59 2.84 8.36 -4.82
CA ALA A 59 2.82 8.38 -6.27
C ALA A 59 3.21 9.76 -6.84
N GLU A 60 2.63 10.83 -6.29
CA GLU A 60 2.86 12.20 -6.76
C GLU A 60 4.24 12.75 -6.40
N LYS A 61 4.71 12.54 -5.16
CA LYS A 61 5.97 13.16 -4.68
C LYS A 61 7.21 12.34 -4.99
N HIS A 62 7.06 11.03 -5.08
CA HIS A 62 8.20 10.11 -5.15
C HIS A 62 8.15 9.18 -6.37
N PHE A 63 7.14 9.30 -7.25
CA PHE A 63 6.97 8.42 -8.40
C PHE A 63 7.06 6.94 -8.00
N ILE A 64 6.28 6.58 -6.99
CA ILE A 64 6.14 5.20 -6.52
C ILE A 64 4.79 4.67 -6.99
N ASP A 65 4.81 3.50 -7.62
CA ASP A 65 3.61 2.78 -8.00
C ASP A 65 3.52 1.42 -7.28
N VAL A 66 2.31 0.86 -7.25
CA VAL A 66 2.05 -0.48 -6.72
C VAL A 66 1.81 -1.40 -7.90
N GLY A 67 2.71 -2.36 -8.08
CA GLY A 67 2.48 -3.51 -8.94
C GLY A 67 1.65 -4.58 -8.25
N ALA A 68 1.17 -5.55 -9.03
CA ALA A 68 0.27 -6.60 -8.55
C ALA A 68 -0.92 -5.97 -7.78
N GLY A 69 -1.20 -6.45 -6.56
CA GLY A 69 -2.15 -5.83 -5.66
C GLY A 69 -3.54 -6.44 -5.66
N VAL A 70 -3.75 -7.59 -6.30
CA VAL A 70 -4.94 -8.42 -6.07
C VAL A 70 -4.62 -9.42 -4.95
N ILE A 71 -5.42 -9.42 -3.90
CA ILE A 71 -5.38 -10.40 -2.80
C ILE A 71 -6.65 -11.24 -2.92
N ASP A 72 -6.48 -12.53 -3.19
CA ASP A 72 -7.58 -13.48 -3.32
C ASP A 72 -8.27 -13.78 -1.97
N GLU A 73 -9.53 -14.18 -2.01
CA GLU A 73 -10.34 -14.43 -0.81
C GLU A 73 -9.79 -15.56 0.08
N ASP A 74 -9.11 -16.53 -0.53
CA ASP A 74 -8.51 -17.70 0.11
C ASP A 74 -7.02 -17.51 0.44
N TYR A 75 -6.43 -16.36 0.10
CA TYR A 75 -5.04 -16.07 0.44
C TYR A 75 -4.87 -15.96 1.96
N ARG A 76 -3.99 -16.81 2.52
CA ARG A 76 -3.63 -16.81 3.96
C ARG A 76 -2.14 -16.58 4.18
N GLY A 77 -1.44 -16.09 3.16
CA GLY A 77 -0.04 -15.71 3.27
C GLY A 77 0.15 -14.30 3.85
N ASN A 78 1.41 -13.92 4.00
CA ASN A 78 1.79 -12.56 4.40
C ASN A 78 1.49 -11.59 3.27
N VAL A 79 0.63 -10.61 3.54
CA VAL A 79 0.27 -9.57 2.57
C VAL A 79 1.51 -8.74 2.25
N GLY A 80 1.97 -8.82 1.00
CA GLY A 80 3.07 -8.03 0.49
C GLY A 80 2.59 -6.90 -0.42
N VAL A 81 3.28 -5.75 -0.36
CA VAL A 81 3.08 -4.64 -1.28
C VAL A 81 4.22 -4.67 -2.30
N ALA A 82 3.91 -4.95 -3.56
CA ALA A 82 4.91 -4.93 -4.63
C ALA A 82 5.10 -3.48 -5.10
N LEU A 83 6.10 -2.80 -4.56
CA LEU A 83 6.41 -1.42 -4.94
C LEU A 83 7.30 -1.39 -6.17
N ILE A 84 6.98 -0.49 -7.08
CA ILE A 84 7.74 -0.20 -8.30
C ILE A 84 8.22 1.24 -8.21
N PHE A 85 9.53 1.43 -8.36
CA PHE A 85 10.13 2.75 -8.35
C PHE A 85 10.41 3.21 -9.77
N VAL A 86 9.75 4.27 -10.23
CA VAL A 86 9.78 4.70 -11.66
C VAL A 86 10.74 5.86 -11.96
N TYR A 87 11.57 6.29 -10.99
CA TYR A 87 12.50 7.41 -11.17
C TYR A 87 13.93 7.11 -10.71
N CYS A 88 14.90 7.98 -11.05
CA CYS A 88 16.35 7.78 -10.83
C CYS A 88 16.86 8.21 -9.42
N VAL A 89 16.03 8.15 -8.37
CA VAL A 89 16.41 8.50 -6.99
C VAL A 89 16.16 7.33 -6.05
N GLY A 90 17.06 7.03 -5.11
CA GLY A 90 16.84 5.92 -4.17
C GLY A 90 15.77 6.27 -3.13
N LEU A 91 14.85 5.35 -2.85
CA LEU A 91 13.82 5.51 -1.81
C LEU A 91 14.11 4.61 -0.61
N LYS A 92 14.09 5.20 0.59
CA LYS A 92 14.07 4.44 1.84
C LYS A 92 12.67 4.47 2.45
N ILE A 93 12.10 3.29 2.70
CA ILE A 93 10.87 3.11 3.47
C ILE A 93 11.28 2.67 4.86
N ILE A 94 10.94 3.48 5.85
CA ILE A 94 11.22 3.20 7.26
C ILE A 94 9.94 2.67 7.88
N CYS A 95 10.06 1.55 8.60
CA CYS A 95 8.98 1.04 9.43
C CYS A 95 8.71 2.03 10.58
N CYS A 96 7.63 2.82 10.48
CA CYS A 96 7.09 3.54 11.63
C CYS A 96 6.20 2.57 12.41
N GLN A 97 6.71 2.06 13.54
CA GLN A 97 5.87 1.51 14.61
C GLN A 97 5.36 2.64 15.51
#